data_AF-A0A7R9AJW2-F1
#
_entry.id   AF-A0A7R9AJW2-F1
#
_cell.length_a   1.000
_cell.length_b   1.000
_cell.length_c   1.000
_cell.angle_alpha   90.00
_cell.angle_beta   90.00
_cell.angle_gamma   90.00
#
_symmetry.space_group_name_H-M   'P 1'
#
loop_
_entity.id
_entity.type
_entity.pdbx_description
1 polymer ?
#
loop_
_entity_poly.entity_id
_entity_poly.type
_entity_poly.pdbx_seq_one_letter_code
_entity_poly.pdbx_strand_id
1 'polypeptide(L)'
;MKGECVEMGTGSSPIHGNWGEWSPWSACTRECGAGVQHRQRECDNPAPKHGGRYCVGTRREYRICNVQECWKGETSFRDTQCQDFNVLPYKGKTYTWTAAFSRGTSKYRTTPKPCSGTGTNRPPKRSSSPTHPQKPPTLDPLNPPANPCELRCRPEGELFSVVLKESAADGTPCNPGSRDMCIAGICK
;
A
#
# COMPACT_ATOMS: atom_id res chain seq x y z
N MET A 1 -14.97 -47.31 3.62
CA MET A 1 -15.98 -46.36 3.11
C MET A 1 -16.09 -46.59 1.62
N LYS A 2 -17.18 -47.18 1.14
CA LYS A 2 -17.43 -47.34 -0.30
C LYS A 2 -18.13 -46.07 -0.76
N GLY A 3 -17.46 -45.26 -1.59
CA GLY A 3 -18.10 -44.16 -2.31
C GLY A 3 -18.69 -44.71 -3.60
N GLU A 4 -19.98 -44.52 -3.82
CA GLU A 4 -20.65 -44.83 -5.09
C GLU A 4 -20.75 -43.56 -5.94
N CYS A 5 -20.45 -43.68 -7.23
CA CYS A 5 -20.75 -42.66 -8.21
C CYS A 5 -22.26 -42.67 -8.51
N VAL A 6 -22.92 -41.54 -8.38
CA VAL A 6 -24.32 -41.36 -8.83
C VAL A 6 -24.33 -40.71 -10.21
N GLU A 7 -25.17 -41.22 -11.10
CA GLU A 7 -25.43 -40.64 -12.42
C GLU A 7 -25.98 -39.22 -12.27
N MET A 8 -25.56 -38.31 -13.16
CA MET A 8 -26.12 -36.95 -13.28
C MET A 8 -27.56 -37.06 -13.80
N GLY A 9 -28.47 -37.31 -12.86
CA GLY A 9 -29.90 -37.47 -13.12
C GLY A 9 -30.47 -36.32 -13.94
N THR A 10 -31.16 -36.69 -15.01
CA THR A 10 -32.13 -35.87 -15.73
C THR A 10 -33.12 -35.24 -14.74
N GLY A 11 -33.18 -33.90 -14.66
CA GLY A 11 -34.35 -33.22 -14.05
C GLY A 11 -34.11 -32.10 -13.01
N SER A 12 -33.02 -31.33 -13.06
CA SER A 12 -33.01 -30.03 -12.37
C SER A 12 -32.44 -28.93 -13.26
N SER A 13 -33.24 -27.89 -13.52
CA SER A 13 -32.79 -26.74 -14.30
C SER A 13 -31.62 -26.04 -13.58
N PRO A 14 -30.57 -25.61 -14.31
CA PRO A 14 -29.46 -24.89 -13.70
C PRO A 14 -29.94 -23.65 -12.94
N ILE A 15 -29.57 -23.53 -11.66
CA ILE A 15 -29.83 -22.32 -10.87
C ILE A 15 -28.56 -21.48 -10.94
N HIS A 16 -28.61 -20.40 -11.71
CA HIS A 16 -27.51 -19.45 -11.77
C HIS A 16 -27.40 -18.65 -10.47
N GLY A 17 -26.17 -18.44 -10.03
CA GLY A 17 -25.91 -17.66 -8.83
C GLY A 17 -26.22 -16.18 -9.04
N ASN A 18 -26.78 -15.53 -8.02
CA ASN A 18 -26.88 -14.08 -7.95
C ASN A 18 -26.22 -13.57 -6.67
N TRP A 19 -25.74 -12.33 -6.76
CA TRP A 19 -25.08 -11.67 -5.65
C TRP A 19 -26.06 -11.44 -4.49
N GLY A 20 -25.64 -11.79 -3.29
CA GLY A 20 -26.22 -11.34 -2.05
C GLY A 20 -25.98 -9.84 -1.81
N GLU A 21 -26.47 -9.37 -0.68
CA GLU A 21 -26.26 -7.98 -0.27
C GLU A 21 -24.78 -7.70 0.00
N TRP A 22 -24.40 -6.44 -0.19
CA TRP A 22 -23.09 -5.98 0.23
C TRP A 22 -23.00 -5.97 1.76
N SER A 23 -21.87 -6.44 2.28
CA SER A 23 -21.48 -6.17 3.66
C SER A 23 -21.41 -4.66 3.92
N PRO A 24 -21.50 -4.23 5.18
CA PRO A 24 -21.06 -2.91 5.57
C PRO A 24 -19.61 -2.66 5.12
N TRP A 25 -19.25 -1.39 4.95
CA TRP A 25 -17.86 -1.00 4.72
C TRP A 25 -17.00 -1.33 5.94
N SER A 26 -15.79 -1.81 5.70
CA SER A 26 -14.77 -2.00 6.74
C SER A 26 -14.41 -0.68 7.43
N ALA A 27 -13.69 -0.75 8.55
CA ALA A 27 -12.95 0.41 9.04
C ALA A 27 -11.95 0.90 7.99
N CYS A 28 -11.65 2.20 8.00
CA CYS A 28 -10.63 2.78 7.12
C CYS A 28 -9.24 2.30 7.55
N THR A 29 -8.39 1.92 6.62
CA THR A 29 -7.03 1.43 6.94
C THR A 29 -6.12 2.50 7.54
N ARG A 30 -6.49 3.78 7.42
CA ARG A 30 -5.70 4.92 7.92
C ARG A 30 -6.61 5.99 8.47
N GLU A 31 -6.16 6.72 9.47
CA GLU A 31 -6.88 7.87 10.04
C GLU A 31 -6.59 9.18 9.30
N CYS A 32 -5.57 9.20 8.43
CA CYS A 32 -5.20 10.35 7.61
C CYS A 32 -4.42 9.88 6.35
N GLY A 33 -4.21 10.81 5.43
CA GLY A 33 -3.35 10.69 4.27
C GLY A 33 -3.89 9.75 3.19
N ALA A 34 -5.21 9.58 3.13
CA ALA A 34 -5.94 8.66 2.27
C ALA A 34 -5.69 7.17 2.62
N GLY A 35 -6.64 6.58 3.34
CA GLY A 35 -6.76 5.13 3.55
C GLY A 35 -7.78 4.52 2.60
N VAL A 36 -8.02 3.22 2.78
CA VAL A 36 -8.99 2.45 2.00
C VAL A 36 -9.97 1.74 2.93
N GLN A 37 -11.24 1.69 2.51
CA GLN A 37 -12.25 0.78 3.05
C GLN A 37 -12.62 -0.22 1.97
N HIS A 38 -13.00 -1.42 2.39
CA HIS A 38 -13.53 -2.43 1.48
C HIS A 38 -14.88 -2.94 1.98
N ARG A 39 -15.66 -3.48 1.06
CA ARG A 39 -16.86 -4.27 1.37
C ARG A 39 -16.90 -5.46 0.44
N GLN A 40 -17.60 -6.51 0.86
CA GLN A 40 -17.70 -7.75 0.08
C GLN A 40 -19.13 -8.25 0.05
N ARG A 41 -19.44 -9.08 -0.93
CA ARG A 41 -20.71 -9.78 -1.06
C ARG A 41 -20.45 -11.23 -1.44
N GLU A 42 -21.40 -12.09 -1.16
CA GLU A 42 -21.30 -13.51 -1.50
C GLU A 42 -22.23 -13.85 -2.67
N CYS A 43 -21.89 -14.91 -3.40
CA CYS A 43 -22.71 -15.41 -4.51
C CYS A 43 -23.72 -16.42 -3.97
N ASP A 44 -24.67 -15.95 -3.17
CA ASP A 44 -25.53 -16.79 -2.33
C ASP A 44 -27.03 -16.44 -2.42
N ASN A 45 -27.44 -15.49 -3.26
CA ASN A 45 -28.84 -15.02 -3.34
C ASN A 45 -29.48 -15.11 -4.74
N PRO A 46 -29.68 -16.32 -5.33
CA PRO A 46 -29.40 -17.62 -4.74
C PRO A 46 -27.97 -18.09 -5.02
N ALA A 47 -27.50 -19.09 -4.27
CA ALA A 47 -26.26 -19.80 -4.59
C ALA A 47 -26.42 -20.63 -5.88
N PRO A 48 -25.37 -20.74 -6.71
CA PRO A 48 -25.42 -21.54 -7.93
C PRO A 48 -25.61 -23.03 -7.60
N LYS A 49 -26.54 -23.69 -8.30
CA LYS A 49 -26.83 -25.13 -8.14
C LYS A 49 -27.07 -25.79 -9.49
N HIS A 50 -26.98 -27.12 -9.53
CA HIS A 50 -27.32 -27.92 -10.71
C HIS A 50 -26.55 -27.50 -11.98
N GLY A 51 -25.25 -27.21 -11.83
CA GLY A 51 -24.41 -26.74 -12.94
C GLY A 51 -24.65 -25.27 -13.36
N GLY A 52 -25.38 -24.50 -12.55
CA GLY A 52 -25.58 -23.07 -12.81
C GLY A 52 -24.28 -22.25 -12.70
N ARG A 53 -24.18 -21.19 -13.52
CA ARG A 53 -23.03 -20.26 -13.53
C ARG A 53 -22.85 -19.54 -12.19
N TYR A 54 -21.60 -19.28 -11.85
CA TYR A 54 -21.24 -18.36 -10.77
C TYR A 54 -21.62 -16.91 -11.12
N CYS A 55 -21.71 -16.06 -10.11
CA CYS A 55 -22.10 -14.66 -10.24
C CYS A 55 -21.12 -13.88 -11.11
N VAL A 56 -21.66 -13.02 -11.98
CA VAL A 56 -20.87 -12.12 -12.84
C VAL A 56 -20.69 -10.77 -12.13
N GLY A 57 -19.46 -10.27 -12.09
CA GLY A 57 -19.12 -8.99 -11.47
C GLY A 57 -18.14 -9.12 -10.31
N THR A 58 -17.91 -8.01 -9.59
CA THR A 58 -16.93 -7.95 -8.49
C THR A 58 -17.51 -8.49 -7.18
N ARG A 59 -16.74 -9.36 -6.51
CA ARG A 59 -17.04 -9.85 -5.14
C ARG A 59 -16.72 -8.83 -4.06
N ARG A 60 -15.72 -7.97 -4.31
CA ARG A 60 -15.20 -6.98 -3.37
C ARG A 60 -15.11 -5.62 -4.04
N GLU A 61 -15.50 -4.60 -3.30
CA GLU A 61 -15.37 -3.20 -3.68
C GLU A 61 -14.48 -2.45 -2.70
N TYR A 62 -13.83 -1.39 -3.20
CA TYR A 62 -12.90 -0.56 -2.44
C TYR A 62 -13.25 0.91 -2.65
N ARG A 63 -13.02 1.72 -1.62
CA ARG A 63 -13.13 3.18 -1.72
C ARG A 63 -12.09 3.86 -0.84
N ILE A 64 -11.73 5.09 -1.23
CA ILE A 64 -10.85 5.95 -0.47
C ILE A 64 -11.62 6.54 0.73
N CYS A 65 -10.93 6.67 1.87
CA CYS A 65 -11.42 7.28 3.09
C CYS A 65 -10.31 8.12 3.74
N ASN A 66 -10.68 9.00 4.67
CA ASN A 66 -9.73 9.77 5.49
C ASN A 66 -8.64 10.50 4.67
N VAL A 67 -9.07 11.31 3.70
CA VAL A 67 -8.21 12.01 2.72
C VAL A 67 -7.51 13.25 3.29
N GLN A 68 -7.84 13.67 4.50
CA GLN A 68 -7.16 14.74 5.21
C GLN A 68 -5.65 14.45 5.30
N GLU A 69 -4.82 15.47 5.17
CA GLU A 69 -3.37 15.28 5.30
C GLU A 69 -3.00 14.78 6.70
N CYS A 70 -1.97 13.93 6.75
CA CYS A 70 -1.33 13.53 8.01
C CYS A 70 -0.48 14.66 8.57
N TRP A 71 -0.18 14.58 9.85
CA TRP A 71 0.57 15.61 10.57
C TRP A 71 2.05 15.54 10.17
N LYS A 72 2.70 16.70 10.08
CA LYS A 72 4.09 16.78 9.63
C LYS A 72 5.00 16.08 10.65
N GLY A 73 5.68 15.02 10.21
CA GLY A 73 6.56 14.20 11.05
C GLY A 73 6.06 12.78 11.28
N GLU A 74 4.85 12.44 10.82
CA GLU A 74 4.34 11.07 10.86
C GLU A 74 5.09 10.17 9.87
N THR A 75 5.40 8.95 10.30
CA THR A 75 6.01 7.92 9.45
C THR A 75 5.05 7.49 8.35
N SER A 76 5.55 7.14 7.16
CA SER A 76 4.65 6.71 6.08
C SER A 76 3.92 5.41 6.46
N PHE A 77 2.71 5.20 5.94
CA PHE A 77 1.97 3.96 6.17
C PHE A 77 2.70 2.70 5.69
N ARG A 78 3.66 2.83 4.76
CA ARG A 78 4.52 1.72 4.37
C ARG A 78 5.64 1.49 5.40
N ASP A 79 6.18 2.55 6.02
CA ASP A 79 7.17 2.42 7.08
C ASP A 79 6.58 1.75 8.31
N THR A 80 5.34 2.07 8.71
CA THR A 80 4.68 1.43 9.85
C THR A 80 4.58 -0.08 9.67
N GLN A 81 4.25 -0.55 8.46
CA GLN A 81 4.21 -1.97 8.14
C GLN A 81 5.57 -2.66 8.18
N CYS A 82 6.65 -1.95 7.84
CA CYS A 82 8.01 -2.46 8.04
C CYS A 82 8.35 -2.55 9.54
N GLN A 83 7.91 -1.58 10.33
CA GLN A 83 8.18 -1.54 11.78
C GLN A 83 7.53 -2.68 12.57
N ASP A 84 6.44 -3.27 12.06
CA ASP A 84 5.84 -4.50 12.62
C ASP A 84 6.87 -5.64 12.74
N PHE A 85 7.95 -5.62 11.94
CA PHE A 85 9.02 -6.60 11.95
C PHE A 85 10.20 -6.24 12.86
N ASN A 86 10.20 -5.09 13.53
CA ASN A 86 11.30 -4.68 14.41
C ASN A 86 11.51 -5.65 15.59
N VAL A 87 10.42 -6.28 16.03
CA VAL A 87 10.41 -7.25 17.13
C VAL A 87 10.68 -8.68 16.67
N LEU A 88 10.82 -8.91 15.37
CA LEU A 88 11.02 -10.25 14.79
C LEU A 88 12.49 -10.42 14.33
N PRO A 89 13.17 -11.50 14.75
CA PRO A 89 14.54 -11.75 14.32
C PRO A 89 14.59 -12.14 12.83
N TYR A 90 15.40 -11.45 12.04
CA TYR A 90 15.74 -11.82 10.68
C TYR A 90 17.15 -12.40 10.64
N LYS A 91 17.27 -13.66 10.24
CA LYS A 91 18.55 -14.42 10.28
C LYS A 91 19.25 -14.34 11.64
N GLY A 92 18.47 -14.39 12.73
CA GLY A 92 18.99 -14.39 14.10
C GLY A 92 19.32 -13.01 14.68
N LYS A 93 19.08 -11.92 13.94
CA LYS A 93 19.29 -10.54 14.42
C LYS A 93 18.02 -9.70 14.26
N THR A 94 17.73 -8.85 15.24
CA THR A 94 16.66 -7.85 15.14
C THR A 94 17.18 -6.59 14.47
N TYR A 95 16.33 -5.93 13.70
CA TYR A 95 16.66 -4.71 12.97
C TYR A 95 15.58 -3.67 13.17
N THR A 96 15.95 -2.39 13.05
CA THR A 96 14.97 -1.33 12.83
C THR A 96 14.72 -1.22 11.33
N TRP A 97 13.51 -1.56 10.89
CA TRP A 97 13.14 -1.59 9.49
C TRP A 97 12.44 -0.30 9.06
N THR A 98 12.75 0.15 7.85
CA THR A 98 12.02 1.22 7.15
C THR A 98 11.67 0.76 5.75
N ALA A 99 10.70 1.40 5.08
CA ALA A 99 10.42 1.11 3.69
C ALA A 99 11.65 1.42 2.81
N ALA A 100 11.95 0.55 1.85
CA ALA A 100 13.15 0.71 1.01
C ALA A 100 13.05 1.90 0.03
N PHE A 101 11.83 2.32 -0.31
CA PHE A 101 11.54 3.36 -1.30
C PHE A 101 10.80 4.56 -0.73
N SER A 102 10.58 4.63 0.58
CA SER A 102 10.14 5.89 1.18
C SER A 102 11.27 6.89 0.93
N ARG A 103 10.95 8.02 0.27
CA ARG A 103 11.83 9.19 0.30
C ARG A 103 12.17 9.37 1.76
N GLY A 104 13.44 9.21 2.13
CA GLY A 104 13.84 9.30 3.51
C GLY A 104 13.19 10.55 4.10
N THR A 105 12.22 10.36 5.00
CA THR A 105 11.85 11.43 5.90
C THR A 105 13.08 11.58 6.76
N SER A 106 13.96 12.44 6.26
CA SER A 106 15.20 12.79 6.89
C SER A 106 14.92 13.01 8.36
N LYS A 107 15.49 12.17 9.23
CA LYS A 107 15.61 12.47 10.66
C LYS A 107 16.44 13.75 10.89
N TYR A 108 16.87 14.47 9.84
CA TYR A 108 17.39 15.83 9.94
C TYR A 108 16.26 16.85 9.87
N ARG A 109 15.88 17.29 11.07
CA ARG A 109 15.39 18.63 11.42
C ARG A 109 15.65 19.68 10.32
N THR A 110 14.61 20.04 9.57
CA THR A 110 14.49 21.37 8.98
C THR A 110 13.32 22.06 9.64
N THR A 111 13.59 22.71 10.77
CA THR A 111 12.74 23.80 11.25
C THR A 111 12.64 24.85 10.13
N PRO A 112 11.45 25.27 9.71
CA PRO A 112 11.34 26.46 8.86
C PRO A 112 11.91 27.65 9.65
N LYS A 113 12.92 28.34 9.11
CA LYS A 113 13.25 29.67 9.61
C LYS A 113 12.03 30.58 9.36
N PRO A 114 11.51 31.29 10.36
CA PRO A 114 10.46 32.28 10.11
C PRO A 114 11.04 33.40 9.25
N CYS A 115 10.34 33.76 8.18
CA CYS A 115 10.67 34.93 7.38
C CYS A 115 10.32 36.19 8.17
N SER A 116 11.29 36.79 8.84
CA SER A 116 11.18 38.16 9.37
C SER A 116 11.47 39.14 8.23
N GLY A 117 10.41 39.63 7.59
CA GLY A 117 10.50 40.66 6.56
C GLY A 117 10.65 42.05 7.17
N THR A 118 11.82 42.66 7.02
CA THR A 118 11.99 44.11 6.97
C THR A 118 13.05 44.41 5.92
N GLY A 119 12.64 45.08 4.84
CA GLY A 119 13.50 45.34 3.69
C GLY A 119 14.60 46.35 3.98
N THR A 120 15.69 46.26 3.21
CA THR A 120 16.40 47.41 2.62
C THR A 120 17.20 46.92 1.40
N ASN A 121 17.20 47.73 0.35
CA ASN A 121 17.94 47.48 -0.89
C ASN A 121 19.46 47.53 -0.67
N ARG A 122 20.16 46.44 -0.98
CA ARG A 122 21.61 46.47 -1.30
C ARG A 122 22.01 45.28 -2.17
N PRO A 123 22.79 45.46 -3.25
CA PRO A 123 23.27 44.34 -4.04
C PRO A 123 24.59 43.82 -3.46
N PRO A 124 24.81 42.49 -3.42
CA PRO A 124 26.15 41.96 -3.33
C PRO A 124 26.54 41.12 -4.55
N LYS A 125 27.85 41.17 -4.80
CA LYS A 125 28.60 40.61 -5.90
C LYS A 125 28.55 39.07 -5.96
N ARG A 126 28.74 38.58 -7.17
CA ARG A 126 29.01 37.19 -7.59
C ARG A 126 30.26 36.62 -6.91
N SER A 127 30.18 35.39 -6.38
CA SER A 127 31.24 34.37 -6.48
C SER A 127 30.77 32.99 -5.96
N SER A 128 30.70 32.02 -6.88
CA SER A 128 31.14 30.61 -6.78
C SER A 128 30.75 29.72 -5.57
N SER A 129 29.84 28.77 -5.80
CA SER A 129 30.10 27.31 -5.81
C SER A 129 28.84 26.53 -6.19
N PRO A 130 28.90 25.50 -7.06
CA PRO A 130 27.74 24.70 -7.41
C PRO A 130 27.51 23.63 -6.33
N THR A 131 26.60 23.89 -5.39
CA THR A 131 25.98 22.79 -4.64
C THR A 131 25.13 21.99 -5.60
N HIS A 132 25.63 20.82 -6.00
CA HIS A 132 24.86 19.80 -6.70
C HIS A 132 23.58 19.53 -5.89
N PRO A 133 22.37 19.65 -6.46
CA PRO A 133 21.19 19.12 -5.82
C PRO A 133 21.45 17.63 -5.64
N GLN A 134 21.50 17.12 -4.41
CA GLN A 134 21.52 15.67 -4.21
C GLN A 134 20.26 15.13 -4.90
N LYS A 135 20.48 14.50 -6.06
CA LYS A 135 19.45 13.80 -6.80
C LYS A 135 18.83 12.82 -5.80
N PRO A 136 17.50 12.78 -5.63
CA PRO A 136 16.87 11.77 -4.79
C PRO A 136 17.41 10.39 -5.20
N PRO A 137 17.57 9.43 -4.28
CA PRO A 137 18.00 8.09 -4.64
C PRO A 137 17.07 7.59 -5.74
N THR A 138 17.56 7.63 -6.97
CA THR A 138 16.86 7.11 -8.12
C THR A 138 16.75 5.63 -7.86
N LEU A 139 15.53 5.10 -7.97
CA LEU A 139 15.29 3.68 -8.22
C LEU A 139 16.43 3.18 -9.09
N ASP A 140 17.12 2.13 -8.67
CA ASP A 140 18.20 1.54 -9.45
C ASP A 140 17.64 1.28 -10.86
N PRO A 141 18.06 2.02 -11.91
CA PRO A 141 17.39 2.00 -13.21
C PRO A 141 17.43 0.62 -13.88
N LEU A 142 18.23 -0.29 -13.33
CA LEU A 142 18.47 -1.62 -13.85
C LEU A 142 17.57 -2.69 -13.23
N ASN A 143 16.86 -2.41 -12.12
CA ASN A 143 15.94 -3.39 -11.52
C ASN A 143 14.85 -2.75 -10.62
N PRO A 144 13.79 -2.13 -11.19
CA PRO A 144 12.64 -1.71 -10.40
C PRO A 144 11.97 -2.92 -9.72
N PRO A 145 11.35 -2.78 -8.54
CA PRO A 145 10.59 -3.88 -7.94
C PRO A 145 9.50 -4.32 -8.92
N ALA A 146 9.48 -5.60 -9.28
CA ALA A 146 8.54 -6.16 -10.25
C ALA A 146 7.07 -5.89 -9.85
N ASN A 147 6.80 -5.81 -8.54
CA ASN A 147 5.54 -5.35 -8.00
C ASN A 147 5.78 -4.18 -7.02
N PRO A 148 5.27 -2.96 -7.31
CA PRO A 148 5.43 -1.82 -6.40
C PRO A 148 4.70 -2.04 -5.06
N CYS A 149 3.76 -2.97 -4.98
CA CYS A 149 3.06 -3.33 -3.75
C CYS A 149 3.76 -4.37 -2.89
N GLU A 150 4.92 -4.91 -3.28
CA GLU A 150 5.74 -5.71 -2.36
C GLU A 150 6.16 -4.87 -1.13
N LEU A 151 6.06 -5.48 0.06
CA LEU A 151 6.55 -4.84 1.29
C LEU A 151 8.07 -5.06 1.40
N ARG A 152 8.81 -4.24 0.64
CA ARG A 152 10.26 -4.20 0.67
C ARG A 152 10.76 -3.25 1.74
N CYS A 153 11.50 -3.79 2.70
CA CYS A 153 12.02 -3.07 3.84
C CYS A 153 13.56 -3.10 3.84
N ARG A 154 14.16 -2.02 4.32
CA ARG A 154 15.59 -1.85 4.49
C ARG A 154 15.89 -1.71 5.98
N PRO A 155 16.89 -2.42 6.53
CA PRO A 155 17.33 -2.20 7.89
C PRO A 155 18.08 -0.86 8.02
N GLU A 156 17.89 -0.15 9.13
CA GLU A 156 18.66 1.08 9.42
C GLU A 156 20.17 0.76 9.46
N GLY A 157 20.96 1.58 8.76
CA GLY A 157 22.42 1.44 8.68
C GLY A 157 22.92 0.41 7.66
N GLU A 158 22.02 -0.31 6.99
CA GLU A 158 22.38 -1.34 6.01
C GLU A 158 22.03 -0.89 4.58
N LEU A 159 22.80 -1.38 3.60
CA LEU A 159 22.61 -1.04 2.19
C LEU A 159 21.70 -2.02 1.43
N PHE A 160 21.37 -3.16 2.05
CA PHE A 160 20.50 -4.16 1.44
C PHE A 160 19.03 -3.89 1.77
N SER A 161 18.13 -4.40 0.94
CA SER A 161 16.69 -4.45 1.24
C SER A 161 16.16 -5.86 1.01
N VAL A 162 15.09 -6.20 1.72
CA VAL A 162 14.46 -7.53 1.66
C VAL A 162 12.96 -7.38 1.55
N VAL A 163 12.30 -8.37 0.96
CA VAL A 163 10.84 -8.46 0.93
C VAL A 163 10.40 -9.16 2.22
N LEU A 164 9.70 -8.44 3.10
CA LEU A 164 9.19 -8.99 4.37
C LEU A 164 7.76 -9.51 4.25
N LYS A 165 6.97 -8.98 3.30
CA LYS A 165 5.66 -9.52 2.88
C LYS A 165 5.51 -9.40 1.38
N GLU A 166 4.78 -10.36 0.80
CA GLU A 166 4.42 -10.37 -0.63
C GLU A 166 3.62 -9.13 -1.05
N SER A 167 2.80 -8.60 -0.13
CA SER A 167 2.02 -7.39 -0.35
C SER A 167 2.04 -6.47 0.87
N ALA A 168 2.18 -5.19 0.61
CA ALA A 168 1.80 -4.12 1.52
C ALA A 168 0.27 -4.13 1.70
N ALA A 169 -0.19 -3.60 2.83
CA ALA A 169 -1.59 -3.50 3.18
C ALA A 169 -2.39 -2.68 2.16
N ASP A 170 -3.68 -2.99 2.04
CA ASP A 170 -4.57 -2.24 1.16
C ASP A 170 -4.61 -0.75 1.55
N GLY A 171 -4.56 0.13 0.54
CA GLY A 171 -4.43 1.58 0.75
C GLY A 171 -3.01 2.09 0.96
N THR A 172 -1.99 1.22 0.88
CA THR A 172 -0.60 1.67 0.86
C THR A 172 -0.28 2.36 -0.46
N PRO A 173 0.21 3.61 -0.46
CA PRO A 173 0.68 4.26 -1.68
C PRO A 173 1.75 3.41 -2.38
N CYS A 174 1.61 3.17 -3.68
CA CYS A 174 2.53 2.34 -4.45
C CYS A 174 3.41 3.14 -5.41
N ASN A 175 2.91 4.25 -5.95
CA ASN A 175 3.64 5.11 -6.88
C ASN A 175 3.87 6.51 -6.28
N PRO A 176 5.11 7.03 -6.27
CA PRO A 176 5.37 8.38 -5.79
C PRO A 176 4.69 9.45 -6.65
N GLY A 177 3.89 10.32 -6.03
CA GLY A 177 3.28 11.46 -6.70
C GLY A 177 2.00 11.15 -7.48
N SER A 178 1.52 9.90 -7.46
CA SER A 178 0.17 9.56 -7.90
C SER A 178 -0.73 9.28 -6.68
N ARG A 179 -1.99 8.96 -6.95
CA ARG A 179 -2.96 8.52 -5.94
C ARG A 179 -3.10 7.00 -5.93
N ASP A 180 -2.19 6.30 -6.59
CA ASP A 180 -2.27 4.86 -6.78
C ASP A 180 -1.96 4.16 -5.46
N MET A 181 -2.75 3.13 -5.16
CA MET A 181 -2.65 2.39 -3.92
C MET A 181 -2.62 0.89 -4.17
N CYS A 182 -2.02 0.18 -3.22
CA CYS A 182 -2.10 -1.27 -3.18
C CYS A 182 -3.52 -1.72 -2.86
N ILE A 183 -4.06 -2.58 -3.70
CA ILE A 183 -5.35 -3.23 -3.54
C ILE A 183 -5.19 -4.69 -3.95
N ALA A 184 -5.28 -5.60 -2.98
CA ALA A 184 -5.03 -7.03 -3.16
C ALA A 184 -3.69 -7.32 -3.86
N GLY A 185 -2.63 -6.64 -3.42
CA GLY A 185 -1.27 -6.82 -3.96
C GLY A 185 -1.01 -6.19 -5.32
N ILE A 186 -1.96 -5.47 -5.90
CA ILE A 186 -1.82 -4.79 -7.18
C ILE A 186 -1.91 -3.29 -6.97
N CYS A 187 -1.02 -2.53 -7.63
CA CYS A 187 -1.07 -1.07 -7.64
C CYS A 187 -2.13 -0.60 -8.64
N LYS A 188 -3.10 0.18 -8.15
CA LYS A 188 -4.25 0.66 -8.91
C LYS A 188 -4.53 2.13 -8.65
#